data_AF-A0A3M1ZSX1-F1
#
_entry.id   AF-A0A3M1ZSX1-F1
#
_cell.length_a   1.000
_cell.length_b   1.000
_cell.length_c   1.000
_cell.angle_alpha   90.00
_cell.angle_beta   90.00
_cell.angle_gamma   90.00
#
_symmetry.space_group_name_H-M   'P 1'
#
loop_
_entity.id
_entity.type
_entity.pdbx_description
1 polymer ?
#
loop_
_entity_poly.entity_id
_entity_poly.type
_entity_poly.pdbx_seq_one_letter_code
_entity_poly.pdbx_strand_id
1 'polypeptide(L)' 'MTEPSPKVIHETLVTHFSLEELRVLCFQLNIEYENLEGSNKSGKALALVKYAQRHNRYTDLVNAIRQERPHLNL' A
#
# COMPACT_ATOMS: atom_id res chain seq x y z
N MET A 1 13.91 -7.70 11.57
CA MET A 1 13.96 -6.66 10.52
C MET A 1 12.93 -5.61 10.90
N THR A 2 13.30 -4.34 10.93
CA THR A 2 12.38 -3.25 11.28
C THR A 2 11.53 -2.92 10.07
N GLU A 3 10.21 -2.80 10.24
CA GLU A 3 9.32 -2.40 9.14
C GLU A 3 9.65 -0.97 8.66
N PRO A 4 9.55 -0.68 7.34
CA PRO A 4 9.73 0.67 6.82
C PRO A 4 8.74 1.63 7.47
N SER A 5 9.11 2.92 7.55
CA SER A 5 8.17 3.93 8.04
C SER A 5 6.95 4.08 7.10
N PRO A 6 5.78 4.46 7.61
CA PRO A 6 4.57 4.64 6.79
C PRO A 6 4.76 5.63 5.64
N LYS A 7 5.61 6.64 5.85
CA LYS A 7 5.98 7.62 4.82
C LYS A 7 6.71 6.95 3.65
N VAL A 8 7.67 6.07 3.93
CA VAL A 8 8.42 5.33 2.90
C VAL A 8 7.48 4.43 2.10
N ILE A 9 6.54 3.75 2.77
CA ILE A 9 5.56 2.91 2.06
C ILE A 9 4.62 3.74 1.20
N HIS A 10 4.15 4.88 1.70
CA HIS A 10 3.33 5.80 0.91
C HIS A 10 4.07 6.29 -0.34
N GLU A 11 5.30 6.78 -0.19
CA GLU A 11 6.13 7.25 -1.31
C GLU A 11 6.40 6.11 -2.32
N THR A 12 6.63 4.89 -1.83
CA THR A 12 6.81 3.70 -2.66
C THR A 12 5.57 3.42 -3.51
N LEU A 13 4.39 3.40 -2.89
CA LEU A 13 3.11 3.18 -3.58
C LEU A 13 2.85 4.28 -4.62
N VAL A 14 3.14 5.54 -4.30
CA VAL A 14 2.95 6.65 -5.24
C VAL A 14 3.93 6.57 -6.42
N THR A 15 5.17 6.15 -6.18
CA THR A 15 6.23 6.16 -7.20
C THR A 15 6.16 4.93 -8.11
N HIS A 16 5.90 3.75 -7.56
CA HIS A 16 6.09 2.48 -8.25
C HIS A 16 4.80 1.73 -8.61
N PHE A 17 3.65 2.27 -8.22
CA PHE A 17 2.35 1.73 -8.58
C PHE A 17 1.56 2.75 -9.39
N SER A 18 0.67 2.25 -10.23
CA SER A 18 -0.42 2.98 -10.88
C SER A 18 -1.71 2.85 -10.04
N LEU A 19 -2.75 3.62 -10.38
CA LEU A 19 -4.02 3.57 -9.67
C LEU A 19 -4.68 2.18 -9.75
N GLU A 20 -4.60 1.54 -10.92
CA GLU A 20 -5.13 0.18 -11.14
C GLU A 20 -4.33 -0.87 -10.37
N GLU A 21 -3.00 -0.76 -10.31
CA GLU A 21 -2.19 -1.67 -9.50
C GLU A 21 -2.47 -1.51 -8.00
N LEU A 22 -2.79 -0.31 -7.52
CA LEU A 22 -3.26 -0.13 -6.13
C LEU A 22 -4.60 -0.85 -5.89
N ARG A 23 -5.51 -0.84 -6.87
CA ARG A 23 -6.77 -1.58 -6.78
C ARG A 23 -6.54 -3.09 -6.73
N VAL A 24 -5.64 -3.61 -7.58
CA VAL A 24 -5.23 -5.02 -7.56
C VAL A 24 -4.57 -5.39 -6.23
N LEU A 25 -3.67 -4.56 -5.70
CA LEU A 25 -3.02 -4.78 -4.41
C LEU A 25 -4.04 -4.82 -3.26
N CYS A 26 -5.03 -3.92 -3.28
CA CYS A 26 -6.13 -3.96 -2.31
C CYS A 26 -6.93 -5.27 -2.42
N PHE A 27 -7.24 -5.72 -3.63
CA PHE A 27 -7.91 -7.00 -3.86
C PHE A 27 -7.11 -8.19 -3.30
N GLN A 28 -5.80 -8.26 -3.57
CA GLN A 28 -4.91 -9.31 -3.03
C GLN A 28 -4.87 -9.32 -1.49
N LEU A 29 -4.95 -8.14 -0.86
CA LEU A 29 -4.94 -7.98 0.60
C LEU A 29 -6.34 -8.15 1.23
N ASN A 30 -7.37 -8.42 0.43
CA ASN A 30 -8.78 -8.45 0.83
C ASN A 30 -9.23 -7.13 1.49
N ILE A 31 -8.87 -6.02 0.86
CA ILE A 31 -9.22 -4.64 1.25
C ILE A 31 -10.14 -4.07 0.17
N GLU A 32 -11.31 -3.56 0.58
CA GLU A 32 -12.24 -2.91 -0.36
C GLU A 32 -11.69 -1.55 -0.81
N TYR A 33 -11.23 -1.47 -2.06
CA TYR A 33 -10.60 -0.28 -2.62
C TYR A 33 -11.57 0.91 -2.69
N GLU A 34 -12.85 0.66 -2.94
CA GLU A 34 -13.86 1.71 -3.05
C GLU A 34 -14.17 2.35 -1.68
N ASN A 35 -13.89 1.65 -0.57
CA ASN A 35 -14.00 2.21 0.78
C ASN A 35 -12.80 3.08 1.19
N LEU A 36 -11.70 3.08 0.43
CA LEU A 36 -10.55 3.93 0.70
C LEU A 36 -10.82 5.38 0.27
N GLU A 37 -10.55 6.33 1.16
CA GLU A 37 -10.67 7.76 0.86
C GLU A 37 -9.67 8.22 -0.22
N GLY A 38 -10.02 9.31 -0.91
CA GLY A 38 -9.18 9.91 -1.96
C GLY A 38 -9.58 9.49 -3.38
N SER A 39 -9.46 10.43 -4.32
CA SER A 39 -9.86 10.24 -5.73
C SER A 39 -8.68 10.06 -6.68
N ASN A 40 -7.45 10.28 -6.20
CA ASN A 40 -6.24 10.16 -6.98
C ASN A 40 -5.28 9.15 -6.34
N LYS A 41 -4.22 8.80 -7.07
CA LYS A 41 -3.25 7.78 -6.66
C LYS A 41 -2.61 8.06 -5.30
N SER A 42 -2.20 9.30 -5.06
CA SER A 42 -1.55 9.69 -3.79
C SER A 42 -2.51 9.58 -2.61
N GLY A 43 -3.77 10.01 -2.80
CA GLY A 43 -4.82 9.88 -1.81
C GLY A 43 -5.14 8.42 -1.48
N LYS A 44 -5.35 7.58 -2.51
CA LYS A 44 -5.63 6.14 -2.35
C LYS A 44 -4.45 5.40 -1.69
N ALA A 45 -3.21 5.72 -2.05
CA ALA A 45 -2.03 5.18 -1.39
C ALA A 45 -2.00 5.56 0.11
N LEU A 46 -2.28 6.82 0.44
CA LEU A 46 -2.31 7.27 1.84
C LEU A 46 -3.41 6.55 2.64
N ALA A 47 -4.60 6.44 2.05
CA ALA A 47 -5.72 5.75 2.66
C ALA A 47 -5.41 4.26 2.90
N LEU A 48 -4.76 3.60 1.94
CA LEU A 48 -4.32 2.20 2.07
C LEU A 48 -3.33 2.03 3.23
N VAL A 49 -2.31 2.89 3.32
CA VAL A 49 -1.34 2.84 4.43
C VAL A 49 -2.04 3.02 5.78
N LYS A 50 -2.90 4.04 5.90
CA LYS A 50 -3.66 4.30 7.13
C LYS A 50 -4.62 3.15 7.48
N TYR A 51 -5.27 2.55 6.48
CA TYR A 51 -6.12 1.38 6.68
C TYR A 51 -5.29 0.22 7.24
N ALA A 52 -4.17 -0.10 6.59
CA ALA A 52 -3.30 -1.20 7.02
C ALA A 52 -2.80 -1.00 8.46
N GLN A 53 -2.43 0.22 8.85
CA GLN A 53 -2.03 0.52 10.23
C GLN A 53 -3.18 0.35 11.23
N ARG A 54 -4.37 0.92 10.93
CA ARG A 54 -5.54 0.85 11.83
C ARG A 54 -6.03 -0.58 12.08
N HIS A 55 -5.84 -1.47 11.10
CA HIS A 55 -6.31 -2.85 11.15
C HIS A 55 -5.20 -3.87 11.47
N ASN A 56 -4.01 -3.43 11.90
CA ASN A 56 -2.84 -4.30 12.15
C ASN A 56 -2.41 -5.16 10.94
N ARG A 57 -2.68 -4.67 9.72
CA ARG A 57 -2.32 -5.30 8.43
C ARG A 57 -1.09 -4.63 7.78
N TYR A 58 -0.33 -3.83 8.53
CA TYR A 58 0.79 -3.06 7.99
C TYR A 58 1.90 -3.96 7.44
N THR A 59 2.30 -4.98 8.19
CA THR A 59 3.28 -5.98 7.74
C THR A 59 2.81 -6.73 6.50
N ASP A 60 1.52 -7.05 6.38
CA ASP A 60 0.97 -7.70 5.19
C ASP A 60 1.11 -6.80 3.95
N LEU A 61 0.81 -5.50 4.09
CA LEU A 61 0.99 -4.53 3.02
C LEU A 61 2.47 -4.45 2.59
N VAL A 62 3.40 -4.35 3.54
CA VAL A 62 4.84 -4.29 3.22
C VAL A 62 5.29 -5.57 2.51
N ASN A 63 4.86 -6.74 2.99
CA ASN A 63 5.22 -8.02 2.39
C ASN A 63 4.63 -8.17 0.98
N ALA A 64 3.40 -7.74 0.74
CA ALA A 64 2.81 -7.73 -0.59
C ALA A 64 3.59 -6.82 -1.55
N ILE A 65 4.01 -5.63 -1.10
CA ILE A 65 4.85 -4.73 -1.91
C ILE A 65 6.21 -5.39 -2.22
N ARG A 66 6.87 -6.02 -1.23
CA ARG A 66 8.12 -6.75 -1.43
C ARG A 66 7.97 -7.90 -2.43
N GLN A 67 6.84 -8.61 -2.41
CA GLN A 67 6.57 -9.70 -3.35
C GLN A 67 6.33 -9.19 -4.77
N GLU A 68 5.51 -8.14 -4.92
CA GLU A 68 5.20 -7.52 -6.22
C GLU A 68 6.40 -6.77 -6.82
N ARG A 69 7.27 -6.21 -5.98
CA ARG A 69 8.41 -5.39 -6.38
C ARG A 69 9.68 -5.81 -5.61
N PRO A 70 10.23 -7.02 -5.87
CA PRO A 70 11.35 -7.57 -5.10
C PRO A 70 12.67 -6.82 -5.27
N HIS A 71 12.75 -5.93 -6.26
CA HIS A 71 13.91 -5.07 -6.49
C HIS A 71 13.91 -3.81 -5.63
N LEU A 72 12.81 -3.48 -4.95
CA LEU A 72 12.74 -2.34 -4.04
C LEU A 72 13.36 -2.73 -2.69
N ASN A 73 14.26 -1.90 -2.18
CA ASN A 73 14.93 -2.13 -0.91
C ASN A 73 14.05 -1.64 0.26
N LEU A 74 13.08 -2.48 0.64
CA LEU A 74 12.13 -2.26 1.74
C LEU A 74 12.40 -3.20 2.90
#